data_AF-A0A945GUD8-F1
#
_entry.id   AF-A0A945GUD8-F1
#
_cell.length_a   1.000
_cell.length_b   1.000
_cell.length_c   1.000
_cell.angle_alpha   90.00
_cell.angle_beta   90.00
_cell.angle_gamma   90.00
#
_symmetry.space_group_name_H-M   'P 1'
#
loop_
_entity.id
_entity.type
_entity.pdbx_description
1 polymer ?
#
loop_
_entity_poly.entity_id
_entity_poly.type
_entity_poly.pdbx_seq_one_letter_code
_entity_poly.pdbx_strand_id
1 'polypeptide(L)'
;MVLATIIQCLIVCATTQPTEPQNAADAWNELFKELENIPYIEDESGSKIPYYENDNWDNNAHALQEQMSPLVTRAREIANMEHCDWGLDYSQGFDMLLPHLGRIREVQKILQYSIRAEVDKGNTSSALSEIDTMLGVTSHNLGSKTIIGSLVANSCFSLATSEKGIIDSVEDAEQLEALLVSVNQFDEFDPFGLRGSIGDEKEMAINWLKNTEDIDFSIFDSITGEETNTSNLDMDEEIKKYSSAMERIESIFKMTDKDAAFAASEQLDAELDAGNLGFLVISSKNLLKTAFSAEETVADFKQLLRDKIDMIRSPNSATYFLKAVESYNAIDAEERRKAIEQGDFSVIEAPRVLFAKACSMPVKQITLNDDLVTPMWIAPLYSLAIDCLSRGTDEDTLAVSLFVGHLSQQQRFESSIIAGVLCRMLGEDIPLQAFQKIPIADAFMLIRNAGLAKNRVIEHFCWDKGSSWNAADVNILACTLTVSKLEGVNECNPSAWLQFVEALGAPDSNAVIELVVEDWDIEALSIIELPEGEAFENKLTELQKSLARVRKSSRPKDM
;
A
#
# COMPACT_ATOMS: atom_id res chain seq x y z
N MET A 1 -47.61 1.15 -52.42
CA MET A 1 -46.53 0.26 -51.92
C MET A 1 -45.50 1.01 -51.08
N VAL A 2 -45.00 2.18 -51.52
CA VAL A 2 -43.97 2.95 -50.77
C VAL A 2 -44.42 3.38 -49.37
N LEU A 3 -45.70 3.76 -49.19
CA LEU A 3 -46.21 4.18 -47.88
C LEU A 3 -46.31 3.04 -46.85
N ALA A 4 -46.58 1.81 -47.32
CA ALA A 4 -46.67 0.63 -46.45
C ALA A 4 -45.29 0.18 -45.96
N THR A 5 -44.26 0.30 -46.82
CA THR A 5 -42.87 0.00 -46.47
C THR A 5 -42.30 1.01 -45.48
N ILE A 6 -42.64 2.31 -45.61
CA ILE A 6 -42.22 3.35 -44.66
C ILE A 6 -42.86 3.14 -43.28
N ILE A 7 -44.14 2.74 -43.22
CA ILE A 7 -44.83 2.46 -41.95
C ILE A 7 -44.27 1.18 -41.30
N GLN A 8 -43.92 0.14 -42.07
CA GLN A 8 -43.26 -1.05 -41.52
C GLN A 8 -41.83 -0.77 -41.02
N CYS A 9 -41.06 0.11 -41.68
CA CYS A 9 -39.76 0.55 -41.16
C CYS A 9 -39.90 1.40 -39.88
N LEU A 10 -40.92 2.26 -39.78
CA LEU A 10 -41.17 3.05 -38.57
C LEU A 10 -41.65 2.19 -37.37
N ILE A 11 -42.40 1.11 -37.62
CA ILE A 11 -42.83 0.19 -36.56
C ILE A 11 -41.66 -0.69 -36.10
N VAL A 12 -40.75 -1.09 -36.98
CA VAL A 12 -39.53 -1.84 -36.61
C VAL A 12 -38.50 -0.96 -35.88
N CYS A 13 -38.44 0.34 -36.17
CA CYS A 13 -37.61 1.29 -35.41
C CYS A 13 -38.24 1.75 -34.09
N ALA A 14 -39.54 1.49 -33.84
CA ALA A 14 -40.24 1.94 -32.64
C ALA A 14 -40.28 0.90 -31.51
N THR A 15 -39.75 -0.32 -31.70
CA THR A 15 -39.76 -1.39 -30.67
C THR A 15 -38.44 -1.58 -29.94
N THR A 16 -37.47 -0.69 -30.13
CA THR A 16 -36.30 -0.60 -29.24
C THR A 16 -36.25 0.81 -28.69
N GLN A 17 -37.13 1.10 -27.71
CA GLN A 17 -36.73 2.08 -26.71
C GLN A 17 -35.38 1.59 -26.18
N PRO A 18 -34.32 2.40 -26.18
CA PRO A 18 -33.12 2.02 -25.45
C PRO A 18 -33.59 1.69 -24.04
N THR A 19 -33.43 0.44 -23.62
CA THR A 19 -33.58 0.07 -22.21
C THR A 19 -32.78 1.10 -21.44
N GLU A 20 -33.43 1.84 -20.53
CA GLU A 20 -32.72 2.79 -19.69
C GLU A 20 -31.47 2.08 -19.14
N PRO A 21 -30.29 2.73 -19.21
CA PRO A 21 -29.07 2.12 -18.72
C PRO A 21 -29.32 1.63 -17.30
N GLN A 22 -29.04 0.36 -17.06
CA GLN A 22 -29.31 -0.28 -15.78
C GLN A 22 -28.53 0.47 -14.69
N ASN A 23 -29.25 0.98 -13.68
CA ASN A 23 -28.66 1.68 -12.56
C ASN A 23 -27.94 0.68 -11.64
N ALA A 24 -26.64 0.89 -11.40
CA ALA A 24 -25.83 0.04 -10.55
C ALA A 24 -26.35 0.02 -9.10
N ALA A 25 -26.94 1.11 -8.61
CA ALA A 25 -27.49 1.17 -7.26
C ALA A 25 -28.60 0.13 -7.02
N ASP A 26 -29.46 -0.11 -8.03
CA ASP A 26 -30.50 -1.14 -7.94
C ASP A 26 -29.89 -2.54 -7.85
N ALA A 27 -28.85 -2.81 -8.64
CA ALA A 27 -28.16 -4.09 -8.64
C ALA A 27 -27.37 -4.32 -7.33
N TRP A 28 -26.76 -3.27 -6.77
CA TRP A 28 -26.14 -3.31 -5.43
C TRP A 28 -27.17 -3.60 -4.34
N ASN A 29 -28.33 -2.94 -4.38
CA ASN A 29 -29.40 -3.18 -3.41
C ASN A 29 -29.88 -4.64 -3.42
N GLU A 30 -29.92 -5.29 -4.58
CA GLU A 30 -30.21 -6.73 -4.64
C GLU A 30 -29.06 -7.57 -4.07
N LEU A 31 -27.80 -7.24 -4.38
CA LEU A 31 -26.66 -7.93 -3.78
C LEU A 31 -26.65 -7.79 -2.24
N PHE A 32 -26.97 -6.61 -1.70
CA PHE A 32 -26.99 -6.37 -0.26
C PHE A 32 -27.98 -7.27 0.48
N LYS A 33 -29.12 -7.64 -0.14
CA LYS A 33 -30.06 -8.62 0.43
C LYS A 33 -29.46 -10.02 0.47
N GLU A 34 -28.61 -10.36 -0.49
CA GLU A 34 -27.93 -11.65 -0.53
C GLU A 34 -26.84 -11.74 0.53
N LEU A 35 -26.16 -10.63 0.82
CA LEU A 35 -25.16 -10.53 1.90
C LEU A 35 -25.72 -10.89 3.27
N GLU A 36 -26.99 -10.62 3.55
CA GLU A 36 -27.62 -10.94 4.86
C GLU A 36 -27.57 -12.44 5.21
N ASN A 37 -27.35 -13.31 4.23
CA ASN A 37 -27.29 -14.76 4.41
C ASN A 37 -25.86 -15.30 4.62
N ILE A 38 -24.83 -14.45 4.60
CA ILE A 38 -23.44 -14.87 4.85
C ILE A 38 -23.21 -14.94 6.37
N PRO A 39 -22.58 -16.01 6.88
CA PRO A 39 -22.14 -16.03 8.27
C PRO A 39 -21.03 -14.98 8.49
N TYR A 40 -21.32 -13.95 9.28
CA TYR A 40 -20.36 -12.96 9.74
C TYR A 40 -19.97 -13.23 11.21
N ILE A 41 -18.78 -12.77 11.62
CA ILE A 41 -18.48 -12.53 13.03
C ILE A 41 -18.39 -11.02 13.23
N GLU A 42 -18.91 -10.56 14.36
CA GLU A 42 -18.74 -9.17 14.79
C GLU A 42 -17.35 -9.04 15.40
N ASP A 43 -16.52 -8.16 14.84
CA ASP A 43 -15.24 -7.80 15.45
C ASP A 43 -15.45 -6.96 16.72
N GLU A 44 -14.35 -6.61 17.41
CA GLU A 44 -14.39 -5.78 18.63
C GLU A 44 -15.00 -4.38 18.41
N SER A 45 -15.08 -3.93 17.14
CA SER A 45 -15.75 -2.67 16.76
C SER A 45 -17.25 -2.83 16.50
N GLY A 46 -17.79 -4.05 16.62
CA GLY A 46 -19.17 -4.38 16.26
C GLY A 46 -19.41 -4.49 14.75
N SER A 47 -18.35 -4.51 13.93
CA SER A 47 -18.47 -4.64 12.48
C SER A 47 -18.56 -6.11 12.09
N LYS A 48 -19.55 -6.44 11.25
CA LYS A 48 -19.70 -7.77 10.65
C LYS A 48 -18.64 -7.96 9.57
N ILE A 49 -17.66 -8.83 9.84
CA ILE A 49 -16.65 -9.27 8.87
C ILE A 49 -16.86 -10.74 8.53
N PRO A 50 -16.67 -11.16 7.26
CA PRO A 50 -16.43 -12.56 6.95
C PRO A 50 -15.18 -12.93 7.73
N TYR A 51 -15.37 -13.68 8.80
CA TYR A 51 -14.31 -13.89 9.77
C TYR A 51 -13.38 -14.99 9.32
N TYR A 52 -12.10 -14.69 9.45
CA TYR A 52 -11.11 -15.71 9.65
C TYR A 52 -10.01 -15.10 10.54
N GLU A 53 -9.93 -15.59 11.79
CA GLU A 53 -9.09 -15.03 12.88
C GLU A 53 -7.59 -15.33 12.75
N ASN A 54 -7.19 -16.05 11.70
CA ASN A 54 -5.80 -16.48 11.49
C ASN A 54 -5.38 -16.13 10.06
N ASP A 55 -4.14 -15.72 9.82
CA ASP A 55 -3.64 -15.60 8.43
C ASP A 55 -3.39 -16.97 7.76
N ASN A 56 -3.73 -18.08 8.43
CA ASN A 56 -3.59 -19.43 7.90
C ASN A 56 -4.77 -19.81 6.98
N TRP A 57 -4.52 -19.90 5.67
CA TRP A 57 -5.48 -20.42 4.69
C TRP A 57 -5.80 -21.91 4.90
N ASP A 58 -6.67 -22.23 5.86
CA ASP A 58 -7.11 -23.59 6.14
C ASP A 58 -8.33 -24.01 5.29
N ASN A 59 -8.77 -25.26 5.47
CA ASN A 59 -9.93 -25.81 4.75
C ASN A 59 -11.23 -25.03 4.98
N ASN A 60 -11.40 -24.39 6.15
CA ASN A 60 -12.58 -23.59 6.45
C ASN A 60 -12.53 -22.26 5.70
N ALA A 61 -11.36 -21.63 5.62
CA ALA A 61 -11.16 -20.41 4.85
C ALA A 61 -11.48 -20.63 3.36
N HIS A 62 -10.99 -21.72 2.77
CA HIS A 62 -11.34 -22.11 1.40
C HIS A 62 -12.84 -22.41 1.22
N ALA A 63 -13.48 -23.09 2.18
CA ALA A 63 -14.91 -23.37 2.10
C ALA A 63 -15.77 -22.09 2.19
N LEU A 64 -15.35 -21.11 2.98
CA LEU A 64 -16.00 -19.81 3.05
C LEU A 64 -15.81 -19.02 1.73
N GLN A 65 -14.61 -19.06 1.15
CA GLN A 65 -14.37 -18.43 -0.14
C GLN A 65 -15.23 -19.03 -1.26
N GLU A 66 -15.38 -20.36 -1.29
CA GLU A 66 -16.24 -21.02 -2.27
C GLU A 66 -17.70 -20.58 -2.13
N GLN A 67 -18.19 -20.38 -0.89
CA GLN A 67 -19.52 -19.83 -0.63
C GLN A 67 -19.68 -18.37 -1.09
N MET A 68 -18.62 -17.55 -0.98
CA MET A 68 -18.65 -16.14 -1.38
C MET A 68 -18.39 -15.91 -2.87
N SER A 69 -17.83 -16.87 -3.59
CA SER A 69 -17.46 -16.74 -5.01
C SER A 69 -18.61 -16.25 -5.93
N PRO A 70 -19.88 -16.70 -5.77
CA PRO A 70 -21.00 -16.15 -6.55
C PRO A 70 -21.22 -14.66 -6.30
N LEU A 71 -21.03 -14.19 -5.06
CA LEU A 71 -21.20 -12.80 -4.68
C LEU A 71 -20.07 -11.93 -5.22
N VAL A 72 -18.83 -12.43 -5.18
CA VAL A 72 -17.66 -11.78 -5.81
C VAL A 72 -17.88 -11.61 -7.31
N THR A 73 -18.38 -12.66 -7.97
CA THR A 73 -18.69 -12.62 -9.41
C THR A 73 -19.74 -11.55 -9.72
N ARG A 74 -20.81 -11.49 -8.93
CA ARG A 74 -21.87 -10.50 -9.11
C ARG A 74 -21.40 -9.08 -8.77
N ALA A 75 -20.59 -8.91 -7.72
CA ALA A 75 -19.97 -7.62 -7.40
C ALA A 75 -19.12 -7.10 -8.57
N ARG A 76 -18.37 -7.99 -9.24
CA ARG A 76 -17.62 -7.64 -10.46
C ARG A 76 -18.52 -7.18 -11.60
N GLU A 77 -19.64 -7.87 -11.85
CA GLU A 77 -20.60 -7.46 -12.87
C GLU A 77 -21.19 -6.07 -12.57
N ILE A 78 -21.57 -5.83 -11.33
CA ILE A 78 -22.15 -4.54 -10.92
C ILE A 78 -21.12 -3.43 -10.96
N ALA A 79 -19.88 -3.67 -10.49
CA ALA A 79 -18.80 -2.68 -10.48
C ALA A 79 -18.40 -2.17 -11.87
N ASN A 80 -18.71 -2.92 -12.92
CA ASN A 80 -18.47 -2.54 -14.32
C ASN A 80 -19.64 -1.78 -14.97
N MET A 81 -20.73 -1.53 -14.26
CA MET A 81 -21.83 -0.69 -14.75
C MET A 81 -21.38 0.78 -14.79
N GLU A 82 -21.78 1.52 -15.82
CA GLU A 82 -21.31 2.90 -16.02
C GLU A 82 -22.03 3.92 -15.12
N HIS A 83 -23.30 3.65 -14.78
CA HIS A 83 -24.16 4.60 -14.09
C HIS A 83 -24.60 4.07 -12.72
N CYS A 84 -24.35 4.85 -11.67
CA CYS A 84 -24.81 4.58 -10.32
C CYS A 84 -25.47 5.85 -9.73
N ASP A 85 -26.77 5.78 -9.47
CA ASP A 85 -27.51 6.81 -8.75
C ASP A 85 -28.24 6.17 -7.57
N TRP A 86 -27.81 6.53 -6.36
CA TRP A 86 -28.38 6.03 -5.12
C TRP A 86 -29.75 6.63 -4.76
N GLY A 87 -30.26 7.57 -5.55
CA GLY A 87 -31.57 8.20 -5.32
C GLY A 87 -31.61 9.03 -4.04
N LEU A 88 -30.48 9.63 -3.65
CA LEU A 88 -30.35 10.41 -2.44
C LEU A 88 -31.14 11.72 -2.51
N ASP A 89 -31.90 11.99 -1.46
CA ASP A 89 -32.65 13.23 -1.32
C ASP A 89 -31.83 14.29 -0.56
N TYR A 90 -30.99 15.00 -1.30
CA TYR A 90 -30.15 16.08 -0.77
C TYR A 90 -30.94 17.22 -0.11
N SER A 91 -32.26 17.32 -0.33
CA SER A 91 -33.08 18.34 0.36
C SER A 91 -33.21 18.06 1.86
N GLN A 92 -32.93 16.83 2.31
CA GLN A 92 -32.97 16.43 3.72
C GLN A 92 -31.75 16.92 4.52
N GLY A 93 -30.74 17.52 3.88
CA GLY A 93 -29.60 18.08 4.62
C GLY A 93 -28.88 17.05 5.46
N PHE A 94 -28.67 17.36 6.74
CA PHE A 94 -28.03 16.45 7.70
C PHE A 94 -28.93 15.28 8.14
N ASP A 95 -30.23 15.32 7.85
CA ASP A 95 -31.16 14.21 8.13
C ASP A 95 -31.10 13.12 7.04
N MET A 96 -30.38 13.38 5.95
CA MET A 96 -30.27 12.45 4.82
C MET A 96 -29.59 11.14 5.25
N LEU A 97 -30.29 10.04 5.07
CA LEU A 97 -29.75 8.71 5.36
C LEU A 97 -28.87 8.21 4.21
N LEU A 98 -27.75 7.58 4.57
CA LEU A 98 -26.77 7.03 3.64
C LEU A 98 -26.56 5.52 3.87
N PRO A 99 -27.62 4.69 3.77
CA PRO A 99 -27.57 3.28 4.18
C PRO A 99 -26.64 2.42 3.31
N HIS A 100 -26.36 2.86 2.08
CA HIS A 100 -25.49 2.13 1.15
C HIS A 100 -24.02 2.14 1.57
N LEU A 101 -23.54 3.18 2.26
CA LEU A 101 -22.11 3.33 2.59
C LEU A 101 -21.58 2.19 3.47
N GLY A 102 -22.36 1.76 4.46
CA GLY A 102 -22.01 0.61 5.31
C GLY A 102 -21.96 -0.69 4.51
N ARG A 103 -22.95 -0.90 3.63
CA ARG A 103 -23.05 -2.12 2.81
C ARG A 103 -21.96 -2.21 1.74
N ILE A 104 -21.53 -1.08 1.17
CA ILE A 104 -20.40 -1.06 0.25
C ILE A 104 -19.11 -1.48 0.95
N ARG A 105 -18.88 -1.04 2.19
CA ARG A 105 -17.73 -1.51 2.98
C ARG A 105 -17.78 -3.01 3.23
N GLU A 106 -18.97 -3.58 3.46
CA GLU A 106 -19.13 -5.05 3.57
C GLU A 106 -18.75 -5.77 2.27
N VAL A 107 -19.16 -5.27 1.11
CA VAL A 107 -18.75 -5.82 -0.20
C VAL A 107 -17.23 -5.74 -0.38
N GLN A 108 -16.62 -4.61 -0.04
CA GLN A 108 -15.17 -4.41 -0.15
C GLN A 108 -14.39 -5.40 0.72
N LYS A 109 -14.87 -5.69 1.93
CA LYS A 109 -14.29 -6.71 2.82
C LYS A 109 -14.37 -8.13 2.21
N ILE A 110 -15.48 -8.46 1.55
CA ILE A 110 -15.63 -9.76 0.86
C ILE A 110 -14.65 -9.87 -0.32
N LEU A 111 -14.49 -8.80 -1.10
CA LEU A 111 -13.53 -8.75 -2.20
C LEU A 111 -12.09 -8.87 -1.69
N GLN A 112 -11.73 -8.16 -0.61
CA GLN A 112 -10.41 -8.28 0.01
C GLN A 112 -10.12 -9.70 0.50
N TYR A 113 -11.10 -10.37 1.09
CA TYR A 113 -10.98 -11.77 1.48
C TYR A 113 -10.72 -12.68 0.26
N SER A 114 -11.43 -12.44 -0.85
CA SER A 114 -11.21 -13.16 -2.10
C SER A 114 -9.81 -12.92 -2.67
N ILE A 115 -9.29 -11.69 -2.58
CA ILE A 115 -7.95 -11.35 -3.05
C ILE A 115 -6.90 -12.21 -2.35
N ARG A 116 -6.99 -12.29 -1.02
CA ARG A 116 -6.09 -13.12 -0.21
C ARG A 116 -6.19 -14.61 -0.58
N ALA A 117 -7.40 -15.07 -0.90
CA ALA A 117 -7.64 -16.45 -1.35
C ALA A 117 -6.95 -16.77 -2.66
N GLU A 118 -7.04 -15.83 -3.60
CA GLU A 118 -6.45 -16.02 -4.91
C GLU A 118 -4.93 -15.89 -4.84
N VAL A 119 -4.39 -15.03 -3.97
CA VAL A 119 -2.95 -14.96 -3.67
C VAL A 119 -2.43 -16.26 -3.08
N ASP A 120 -3.12 -16.84 -2.08
CA ASP A 120 -2.74 -18.11 -1.47
C ASP A 120 -2.71 -19.26 -2.50
N LYS A 121 -3.66 -19.28 -3.43
CA LYS A 121 -3.67 -20.23 -4.56
C LYS A 121 -2.62 -19.94 -5.65
N GLY A 122 -1.83 -18.87 -5.51
CA GLY A 122 -0.87 -18.41 -6.53
C GLY A 122 -1.54 -17.81 -7.79
N ASN A 123 -2.81 -17.44 -7.70
CA ASN A 123 -3.61 -16.87 -8.79
C ASN A 123 -3.61 -15.33 -8.75
N THR A 124 -2.44 -14.73 -8.96
CA THR A 124 -2.24 -13.27 -8.99
C THR A 124 -3.18 -12.56 -9.97
N SER A 125 -3.51 -13.20 -11.10
CA SER A 125 -4.38 -12.61 -12.12
C SER A 125 -5.82 -12.40 -11.61
N SER A 126 -6.38 -13.36 -10.87
CA SER A 126 -7.71 -13.19 -10.27
C SER A 126 -7.69 -12.16 -9.16
N ALA A 127 -6.65 -12.17 -8.33
CA ALA A 127 -6.46 -11.18 -7.26
C ALA A 127 -6.42 -9.75 -7.84
N LEU A 128 -5.70 -9.54 -8.96
CA LEU A 128 -5.67 -8.24 -9.63
C LEU A 128 -7.04 -7.84 -10.21
N SER A 129 -7.80 -8.79 -10.75
CA SER A 129 -9.17 -8.54 -11.23
C SER A 129 -10.12 -8.14 -10.10
N GLU A 130 -9.88 -8.62 -8.89
CA GLU A 130 -10.66 -8.24 -7.71
C GLU A 130 -10.26 -6.88 -7.17
N ILE A 131 -8.97 -6.51 -7.21
CA ILE A 131 -8.54 -5.12 -6.95
C ILE A 131 -9.25 -4.17 -7.92
N ASP A 132 -9.24 -4.49 -9.21
CA ASP A 132 -9.94 -3.71 -10.24
C ASP A 132 -11.46 -3.59 -9.94
N THR A 133 -12.07 -4.67 -9.49
CA THR A 133 -13.48 -4.67 -9.03
C THR A 133 -13.68 -3.74 -7.84
N MET A 134 -12.81 -3.76 -6.82
CA MET A 134 -12.87 -2.87 -5.67
C MET A 134 -12.74 -1.39 -6.06
N LEU A 135 -11.92 -1.08 -7.08
CA LEU A 135 -11.83 0.27 -7.65
C LEU A 135 -13.13 0.68 -8.35
N GLY A 136 -13.74 -0.23 -9.13
CA GLY A 136 -15.06 0.00 -9.74
C GLY A 136 -16.15 0.27 -8.70
N VAL A 137 -16.20 -0.51 -7.62
CA VAL A 137 -17.10 -0.25 -6.48
C VAL A 137 -16.83 1.13 -5.85
N THR A 138 -15.56 1.52 -5.72
CA THR A 138 -15.18 2.83 -5.19
C THR A 138 -15.66 3.95 -6.12
N SER A 139 -15.55 3.77 -7.44
CA SER A 139 -15.95 4.74 -8.45
C SER A 139 -17.45 5.12 -8.35
N HIS A 140 -18.31 4.16 -7.98
CA HIS A 140 -19.73 4.37 -7.76
C HIS A 140 -20.08 5.26 -6.57
N ASN A 141 -19.10 5.65 -5.75
CA ASN A 141 -19.26 6.61 -4.66
C ASN A 141 -18.69 7.99 -4.97
N LEU A 142 -17.95 8.17 -6.07
CA LEU A 142 -17.32 9.44 -6.43
C LEU A 142 -18.33 10.56 -6.74
N GLY A 143 -19.58 10.19 -7.08
CA GLY A 143 -20.67 11.12 -7.30
C GLY A 143 -21.47 11.50 -6.04
N SER A 144 -21.11 10.95 -4.87
CA SER A 144 -21.75 11.34 -3.62
C SER A 144 -21.36 12.77 -3.29
N LYS A 145 -22.34 13.67 -3.22
CA LYS A 145 -22.10 15.10 -2.92
C LYS A 145 -21.90 15.35 -1.42
N THR A 146 -21.32 14.37 -0.73
CA THR A 146 -21.18 14.35 0.71
C THR A 146 -19.73 14.04 1.11
N ILE A 147 -19.26 14.73 2.14
CA ILE A 147 -17.96 14.54 2.76
C ILE A 147 -17.84 13.09 3.23
N ILE A 148 -18.87 12.54 3.89
CA ILE A 148 -18.81 11.17 4.39
C ILE A 148 -18.75 10.13 3.26
N GLY A 149 -19.42 10.37 2.14
CA GLY A 149 -19.30 9.51 0.96
C GLY A 149 -17.90 9.55 0.35
N SER A 150 -17.29 10.73 0.28
CA SER A 150 -15.89 10.91 -0.13
C SER A 150 -14.89 10.20 0.82
N LEU A 151 -15.12 10.27 2.14
CA LEU A 151 -14.30 9.57 3.14
C LEU A 151 -14.43 8.04 3.03
N VAL A 152 -15.63 7.55 2.75
CA VAL A 152 -15.86 6.12 2.50
C VAL A 152 -15.17 5.68 1.21
N ALA A 153 -15.26 6.47 0.13
CA ALA A 153 -14.57 6.18 -1.12
C ALA A 153 -13.04 6.11 -0.92
N ASN A 154 -12.46 7.08 -0.20
CA ASN A 154 -11.05 7.06 0.17
C ASN A 154 -10.68 5.79 0.96
N SER A 155 -11.48 5.43 1.98
CA SER A 155 -11.27 4.22 2.77
C SER A 155 -11.36 2.95 1.92
N CYS A 156 -12.28 2.87 0.96
CA CYS A 156 -12.41 1.75 0.05
C CYS A 156 -11.22 1.64 -0.90
N PHE A 157 -10.71 2.76 -1.41
CA PHE A 157 -9.50 2.76 -2.24
C PHE A 157 -8.28 2.29 -1.45
N SER A 158 -8.09 2.77 -0.22
CA SER A 158 -7.00 2.32 0.64
C SER A 158 -7.08 0.81 0.90
N LEU A 159 -8.30 0.26 1.06
CA LEU A 159 -8.49 -1.18 1.20
C LEU A 159 -8.14 -1.94 -0.09
N ALA A 160 -8.56 -1.43 -1.25
CA ALA A 160 -8.26 -2.03 -2.55
C ALA A 160 -6.75 -2.07 -2.85
N THR A 161 -6.02 -1.08 -2.32
CA THR A 161 -4.58 -0.88 -2.58
C THR A 161 -3.71 -1.27 -1.39
N SER A 162 -4.25 -1.94 -0.37
CA SER A 162 -3.47 -2.38 0.80
C SER A 162 -2.51 -3.52 0.44
N GLU A 163 -2.93 -4.41 -0.47
CA GLU A 163 -2.18 -5.60 -0.87
C GLU A 163 -1.18 -5.30 -2.03
N LYS A 164 -0.35 -4.26 -1.88
CA LYS A 164 0.57 -3.78 -2.95
C LYS A 164 1.57 -4.85 -3.41
N GLY A 165 1.88 -5.83 -2.56
CA GLY A 165 2.77 -6.94 -2.88
C GLY A 165 2.33 -7.79 -4.08
N ILE A 166 1.03 -7.80 -4.35
CA ILE A 166 0.46 -8.48 -5.54
C ILE A 166 1.06 -7.88 -6.82
N ILE A 167 1.24 -6.55 -6.88
CA ILE A 167 1.77 -5.87 -8.07
C ILE A 167 3.17 -6.36 -8.42
N ASP A 168 4.00 -6.66 -7.42
CA ASP A 168 5.35 -7.16 -7.65
C ASP A 168 5.38 -8.59 -8.21
N SER A 169 4.35 -9.39 -7.97
CA SER A 169 4.25 -10.76 -8.52
C SER A 169 3.62 -10.83 -9.92
N VAL A 170 3.00 -9.74 -10.41
CA VAL A 170 2.43 -9.72 -11.77
C VAL A 170 3.55 -9.70 -12.81
N GLU A 171 3.46 -10.60 -13.79
CA GLU A 171 4.38 -10.67 -14.94
C GLU A 171 3.77 -10.12 -16.23
N ASP A 172 2.44 -10.00 -16.30
CA ASP A 172 1.73 -9.51 -17.47
C ASP A 172 1.50 -7.99 -17.39
N ALA A 173 2.18 -7.24 -18.27
CA ALA A 173 2.04 -5.80 -18.35
C ALA A 173 0.64 -5.37 -18.80
N GLU A 174 -0.07 -6.18 -19.60
CA GLU A 174 -1.41 -5.83 -20.10
C GLU A 174 -2.43 -5.80 -18.95
N GLN A 175 -2.27 -6.70 -17.98
CA GLN A 175 -3.11 -6.74 -16.76
C GLN A 175 -2.91 -5.49 -15.89
N LEU A 176 -1.66 -5.06 -15.72
CA LEU A 176 -1.34 -3.84 -14.97
C LEU A 176 -1.79 -2.57 -15.70
N GLU A 177 -1.75 -2.57 -17.03
CA GLU A 177 -2.29 -1.47 -17.82
C GLU A 177 -3.80 -1.33 -17.69
N ALA A 178 -4.53 -2.45 -17.73
CA ALA A 178 -5.97 -2.45 -17.48
C ALA A 178 -6.28 -1.86 -16.10
N LEU A 179 -5.55 -2.29 -15.06
CA LEU A 179 -5.72 -1.73 -13.71
C LEU A 179 -5.36 -0.23 -13.66
N LEU A 180 -4.28 0.18 -14.34
CA LEU A 180 -3.88 1.59 -14.41
C LEU A 180 -4.95 2.44 -15.11
N VAL A 181 -5.66 1.92 -16.12
CA VAL A 181 -6.80 2.60 -16.74
C VAL A 181 -7.90 2.86 -15.70
N SER A 182 -8.23 1.89 -14.86
CA SER A 182 -9.22 2.05 -13.78
C SER A 182 -8.77 3.09 -12.74
N VAL A 183 -7.50 3.05 -12.32
CA VAL A 183 -6.94 4.05 -11.37
C VAL A 183 -6.88 5.46 -11.99
N ASN A 184 -6.74 5.58 -13.31
CA ASN A 184 -6.75 6.88 -13.99
C ASN A 184 -8.14 7.55 -14.04
N GLN A 185 -9.21 6.85 -13.66
CA GLN A 185 -10.53 7.46 -13.52
C GLN A 185 -10.62 8.39 -12.30
N PHE A 186 -9.77 8.19 -11.30
CA PHE A 186 -9.68 9.05 -10.12
C PHE A 186 -8.88 10.32 -10.47
N ASP A 187 -9.47 11.48 -10.17
CA ASP A 187 -8.87 12.80 -10.40
C ASP A 187 -7.52 12.93 -9.66
N GLU A 188 -6.60 13.72 -10.19
CA GLU A 188 -5.27 13.89 -9.56
C GLU A 188 -5.34 14.80 -8.32
N PHE A 189 -6.20 15.82 -8.31
CA PHE A 189 -6.28 16.82 -7.25
C PHE A 189 -7.36 16.50 -6.21
N ASP A 190 -8.48 15.92 -6.64
CA ASP A 190 -9.57 15.51 -5.77
C ASP A 190 -10.05 14.08 -6.08
N PRO A 191 -9.20 13.05 -5.86
CA PRO A 191 -9.45 11.70 -6.35
C PRO A 191 -10.81 11.11 -5.92
N PHE A 192 -11.28 11.49 -4.73
CA PHE A 192 -12.51 10.97 -4.12
C PHE A 192 -13.64 12.00 -3.98
N GLY A 193 -13.49 13.18 -4.56
CA GLY A 193 -14.52 14.24 -4.49
C GLY A 193 -14.63 14.94 -3.13
N LEU A 194 -13.65 14.78 -2.24
CA LEU A 194 -13.68 15.36 -0.89
C LEU A 194 -13.66 16.89 -0.93
N ARG A 195 -12.83 17.49 -1.80
CA ARG A 195 -12.75 18.96 -1.94
C ARG A 195 -14.03 19.51 -2.55
N GLY A 196 -14.55 18.85 -3.57
CA GLY A 196 -15.85 19.19 -4.18
C GLY A 196 -17.00 19.12 -3.18
N SER A 197 -17.01 18.06 -2.35
CA SER A 197 -18.06 17.82 -1.36
C SER A 197 -18.14 18.89 -0.28
N ILE A 198 -17.06 19.62 0.04
CA ILE A 198 -17.14 20.79 0.94
C ILE A 198 -18.13 21.83 0.41
N GLY A 199 -18.06 22.13 -0.89
CA GLY A 199 -18.93 23.11 -1.53
C GLY A 199 -20.37 22.59 -1.66
N ASP A 200 -20.52 21.32 -2.03
CA ASP A 200 -21.85 20.72 -2.17
C ASP A 200 -22.57 20.58 -0.81
N GLU A 201 -21.89 20.14 0.25
CA GLU A 201 -22.48 20.05 1.58
C GLU A 201 -22.80 21.42 2.17
N LYS A 202 -22.00 22.45 1.87
CA LYS A 202 -22.34 23.83 2.23
C LYS A 202 -23.69 24.22 1.63
N GLU A 203 -23.90 24.01 0.34
CA GLU A 203 -25.17 24.35 -0.33
C GLU A 203 -26.32 23.49 0.21
N MET A 204 -26.07 22.22 0.44
CA MET A 204 -27.02 21.28 1.04
C MET A 204 -27.48 21.74 2.44
N ALA A 205 -26.52 22.07 3.31
CA ALA A 205 -26.77 22.53 4.67
C ALA A 205 -27.50 23.88 4.69
N ILE A 206 -27.10 24.85 3.85
CA ILE A 206 -27.79 26.15 3.75
C ILE A 206 -29.24 25.97 3.29
N ASN A 207 -29.49 25.11 2.31
CA ASN A 207 -30.84 24.85 1.83
C ASN A 207 -31.70 24.16 2.90
N TRP A 208 -31.13 23.21 3.65
CA TRP A 208 -31.82 22.56 4.77
C TRP A 208 -32.17 23.57 5.88
N LEU A 209 -31.18 24.37 6.33
CA LEU A 209 -31.39 25.39 7.38
C LEU A 209 -32.48 26.42 7.02
N LYS A 210 -32.65 26.73 5.73
CA LYS A 210 -33.66 27.70 5.25
C LYS A 210 -35.06 27.12 5.10
N ASN A 211 -35.18 25.81 4.89
CA ASN A 211 -36.43 25.17 4.47
C ASN A 211 -37.02 24.22 5.53
N THR A 212 -36.27 23.90 6.58
CA THR A 212 -36.72 23.03 7.67
C THR A 212 -37.29 23.86 8.82
N GLU A 213 -38.56 23.63 9.17
CA GLU A 213 -39.17 24.14 10.39
C GLU A 213 -38.79 23.22 11.58
N ASP A 214 -38.50 23.80 12.75
CA ASP A 214 -38.17 23.08 14.00
C ASP A 214 -36.97 22.09 13.87
N ILE A 215 -35.81 22.62 13.49
CA ILE A 215 -34.57 21.84 13.30
C ILE A 215 -34.12 21.13 14.58
N ASP A 216 -33.89 19.82 14.49
CA ASP A 216 -33.27 19.02 15.55
C ASP A 216 -31.74 19.04 15.41
N PHE A 217 -31.07 19.68 16.37
CA PHE A 217 -29.61 19.76 16.41
C PHE A 217 -28.96 18.67 17.28
N SER A 218 -29.73 17.70 17.80
CA SER A 218 -29.20 16.63 18.65
C SER A 218 -28.10 15.79 17.99
N ILE A 219 -28.10 15.71 16.65
CA ILE A 219 -27.01 15.11 15.87
C ILE A 219 -25.69 15.85 16.14
N PHE A 220 -25.70 17.18 16.19
CA PHE A 220 -24.50 17.98 16.47
C PHE A 220 -24.04 17.84 17.92
N ASP A 221 -24.97 17.72 18.87
CA ASP A 221 -24.63 17.44 20.27
C ASP A 221 -23.89 16.10 20.39
N SER A 222 -24.29 15.10 19.60
CA SER A 222 -23.61 13.80 19.56
C SER A 222 -22.22 13.85 18.92
N ILE A 223 -22.01 14.75 17.95
CA ILE A 223 -20.74 14.91 17.22
C ILE A 223 -19.75 15.75 18.03
N THR A 224 -20.21 16.83 18.65
CA THR A 224 -19.37 17.80 19.38
C THR A 224 -19.21 17.45 20.84
N GLY A 225 -20.15 16.69 21.41
CA GLY A 225 -20.21 16.40 22.85
C GLY A 225 -20.71 17.57 23.70
N GLU A 226 -21.20 18.65 23.07
CA GLU A 226 -21.70 19.85 23.75
C GLU A 226 -23.20 20.06 23.43
N GLU A 227 -24.01 20.40 24.43
CA GLU A 227 -25.42 20.74 24.20
C GLU A 227 -25.54 22.09 23.47
N THR A 228 -26.09 22.05 22.26
CA THR A 228 -26.31 23.26 21.45
C THR A 228 -27.53 24.02 21.96
N ASN A 229 -27.33 25.14 22.65
CA ASN A 229 -28.43 25.99 23.08
C ASN A 229 -28.91 26.92 21.94
N THR A 230 -29.92 26.48 21.20
CA THR A 230 -30.46 27.21 20.04
C THR A 230 -31.53 28.24 20.38
N SER A 231 -31.98 28.31 21.65
CA SER A 231 -33.17 29.08 22.06
C SER A 231 -33.08 30.61 21.88
N ASN A 232 -31.88 31.15 21.64
CA ASN A 232 -31.64 32.59 21.42
C ASN A 232 -30.85 32.90 20.13
N LEU A 233 -30.70 31.93 19.22
CA LEU A 233 -29.93 32.14 17.98
C LEU A 233 -30.77 32.89 16.94
N ASP A 234 -30.16 33.92 16.33
CA ASP A 234 -30.65 34.48 15.08
C ASP A 234 -30.20 33.56 13.94
N MET A 235 -31.11 32.71 13.47
CA MET A 235 -30.80 31.73 12.42
C MET A 235 -30.35 32.39 11.11
N ASP A 236 -30.83 33.59 10.77
CA ASP A 236 -30.37 34.30 9.58
C ASP A 236 -28.93 34.79 9.72
N GLU A 237 -28.52 35.17 10.93
CA GLU A 237 -27.13 35.53 11.24
C GLU A 237 -26.23 34.29 11.23
N GLU A 238 -26.67 33.18 11.85
CA GLU A 238 -25.91 31.94 11.90
C GLU A 238 -25.72 31.31 10.51
N ILE A 239 -26.74 31.32 9.66
CA ILE A 239 -26.62 30.87 8.26
C ILE A 239 -25.56 31.71 7.51
N LYS A 240 -25.51 33.03 7.74
CA LYS A 240 -24.48 33.90 7.10
C LYS A 240 -23.09 33.59 7.60
N LYS A 241 -22.92 33.40 8.92
CA LYS A 241 -21.62 33.03 9.51
C LYS A 241 -21.15 31.68 8.98
N TYR A 242 -22.02 30.68 8.97
CA TYR A 242 -21.75 29.35 8.43
C TYR A 242 -21.37 29.43 6.95
N SER A 243 -22.17 30.09 6.10
CA SER A 243 -21.89 30.27 4.68
C SER A 243 -20.52 30.90 4.44
N SER A 244 -20.21 31.98 5.15
CA SER A 244 -18.93 32.68 5.00
C SER A 244 -17.73 31.84 5.47
N ALA A 245 -17.88 31.08 6.56
CA ALA A 245 -16.86 30.15 7.02
C ALA A 245 -16.64 29.01 6.03
N MET A 246 -17.71 28.41 5.52
CA MET A 246 -17.62 27.32 4.54
C MET A 246 -17.04 27.78 3.19
N GLU A 247 -17.32 29.01 2.73
CA GLU A 247 -16.64 29.58 1.55
C GLU A 247 -15.12 29.69 1.75
N ARG A 248 -14.68 30.00 2.98
CA ARG A 248 -13.26 30.02 3.32
C ARG A 248 -12.68 28.60 3.38
N ILE A 249 -13.37 27.64 3.98
CA ILE A 249 -12.96 26.23 3.98
C ILE A 249 -12.86 25.71 2.54
N GLU A 250 -13.87 25.96 1.70
CA GLU A 250 -13.87 25.60 0.29
C GLU A 250 -12.66 26.21 -0.45
N SER A 251 -12.31 27.47 -0.14
CA SER A 251 -11.12 28.13 -0.69
C SER A 251 -9.81 27.49 -0.22
N ILE A 252 -9.73 27.09 1.05
CA ILE A 252 -8.58 26.36 1.62
C ILE A 252 -8.40 25.00 0.92
N PHE A 253 -9.49 24.25 0.72
CA PHE A 253 -9.46 22.94 0.07
C PHE A 253 -9.07 23.01 -1.42
N LYS A 254 -9.25 24.16 -2.07
CA LYS A 254 -8.79 24.42 -3.45
C LYS A 254 -7.30 24.80 -3.54
N MET A 255 -6.59 24.94 -2.43
CA MET A 255 -5.16 25.25 -2.44
C MET A 255 -4.35 24.02 -2.79
N THR A 256 -3.40 24.17 -3.73
CA THR A 256 -2.46 23.11 -4.11
C THR A 256 -1.24 23.03 -3.20
N ASP A 257 -0.91 24.13 -2.52
CA ASP A 257 0.21 24.18 -1.57
C ASP A 257 -0.25 23.69 -0.19
N LYS A 258 0.26 22.53 0.21
CA LYS A 258 -0.07 21.85 1.47
C LYS A 258 0.21 22.72 2.68
N ASP A 259 1.39 23.30 2.78
CA ASP A 259 1.81 24.09 3.94
C ASP A 259 0.98 25.37 4.07
N ALA A 260 0.71 26.04 2.95
CA ALA A 260 -0.15 27.22 2.92
C ALA A 260 -1.60 26.88 3.29
N ALA A 261 -2.12 25.74 2.82
CA ALA A 261 -3.48 25.29 3.14
C ALA A 261 -3.62 24.98 4.64
N PHE A 262 -2.65 24.29 5.24
CA PHE A 262 -2.65 24.03 6.69
C PHE A 262 -2.52 25.31 7.50
N ALA A 263 -1.64 26.24 7.12
CA ALA A 263 -1.52 27.52 7.80
C ALA A 263 -2.83 28.33 7.74
N ALA A 264 -3.56 28.28 6.63
CA ALA A 264 -4.87 28.92 6.49
C ALA A 264 -5.95 28.21 7.32
N SER A 265 -5.94 26.87 7.38
CA SER A 265 -6.82 26.09 8.26
C SER A 265 -6.59 26.42 9.73
N GLU A 266 -5.33 26.57 10.16
CA GLU A 266 -5.01 26.93 11.55
C GLU A 266 -5.50 28.32 11.94
N GLN A 267 -5.47 29.28 11.01
CA GLN A 267 -6.08 30.60 11.23
C GLN A 267 -7.59 30.51 11.41
N LEU A 268 -8.26 29.66 10.60
CA LEU A 268 -9.70 29.44 10.72
C LEU A 268 -10.05 28.74 12.04
N ASP A 269 -9.29 27.71 12.44
CA ASP A 269 -9.48 27.01 13.72
C ASP A 269 -9.31 27.99 14.91
N ALA A 270 -8.34 28.90 14.87
CA ALA A 270 -8.19 29.93 15.89
C ALA A 270 -9.39 30.89 15.98
N GLU A 271 -10.08 31.15 14.86
CA GLU A 271 -11.32 31.93 14.85
C GLU A 271 -12.52 31.12 15.37
N LEU A 272 -12.55 29.81 15.09
CA LEU A 272 -13.54 28.88 15.63
C LEU A 272 -13.44 28.83 17.17
N ASP A 273 -12.22 28.64 17.70
CA ASP A 273 -11.94 28.60 19.15
C ASP A 273 -12.31 29.93 19.85
N ALA A 274 -12.21 31.04 19.12
CA ALA A 274 -12.61 32.35 19.61
C ALA A 274 -14.14 32.59 19.57
N GLY A 275 -14.92 31.64 19.05
CA GLY A 275 -16.38 31.74 18.91
C GLY A 275 -16.82 32.74 17.83
N ASN A 276 -15.95 33.05 16.85
CA ASN A 276 -16.23 34.04 15.82
C ASN A 276 -16.93 33.45 14.58
N LEU A 277 -17.00 32.12 14.49
CA LEU A 277 -17.65 31.40 13.39
C LEU A 277 -19.04 30.89 13.82
N GLY A 278 -19.87 30.52 12.85
CA GLY A 278 -21.20 29.99 13.13
C GLY A 278 -21.12 28.64 13.85
N PHE A 279 -22.09 28.32 14.70
CA PHE A 279 -22.02 27.15 15.60
C PHE A 279 -21.93 25.78 14.88
N LEU A 280 -22.32 25.72 13.60
CA LEU A 280 -22.26 24.51 12.77
C LEU A 280 -20.89 24.30 12.10
N VAL A 281 -19.97 25.26 12.24
CA VAL A 281 -18.63 25.13 11.68
C VAL A 281 -17.79 24.23 12.58
N ILE A 282 -17.19 23.21 12.00
CA ILE A 282 -16.26 22.31 12.68
C ILE A 282 -14.84 22.49 12.14
N SER A 283 -13.84 22.10 12.92
CA SER A 283 -12.45 22.11 12.43
C SER A 283 -12.31 21.21 11.20
N SER A 284 -11.67 21.74 10.15
CA SER A 284 -11.48 21.02 8.88
C SER A 284 -10.08 20.44 8.73
N LYS A 285 -9.19 20.60 9.72
CA LYS A 285 -7.77 20.22 9.66
C LYS A 285 -7.56 18.73 9.33
N ASN A 286 -8.33 17.85 9.96
CA ASN A 286 -8.26 16.41 9.70
C ASN A 286 -8.79 16.05 8.31
N LEU A 287 -9.88 16.70 7.86
CA LEU A 287 -10.40 16.52 6.52
C LEU A 287 -9.40 16.99 5.46
N LEU A 288 -8.73 18.12 5.69
CA LEU A 288 -7.70 18.64 4.80
C LEU A 288 -6.49 17.70 4.72
N LYS A 289 -6.06 17.15 5.86
CA LYS A 289 -5.01 16.11 5.90
C LYS A 289 -5.40 14.88 5.08
N THR A 290 -6.63 14.40 5.23
CA THR A 290 -7.16 13.29 4.42
C THR A 290 -7.16 13.64 2.94
N ALA A 291 -7.53 14.86 2.58
CA ALA A 291 -7.60 15.32 1.19
C ALA A 291 -6.23 15.32 0.49
N PHE A 292 -5.15 15.74 1.18
CA PHE A 292 -3.78 15.63 0.65
C PHE A 292 -3.26 14.20 0.68
N SER A 293 -3.56 13.44 1.73
CA SER A 293 -3.15 12.02 1.81
C SER A 293 -3.77 11.19 0.69
N ALA A 294 -5.01 11.48 0.30
CA ALA A 294 -5.71 10.82 -0.80
C ALA A 294 -5.01 11.08 -2.15
N GLU A 295 -4.63 12.33 -2.43
CA GLU A 295 -3.85 12.72 -3.60
C GLU A 295 -2.52 11.95 -3.67
N GLU A 296 -1.76 11.98 -2.57
CA GLU A 296 -0.48 11.25 -2.46
C GLU A 296 -0.67 9.74 -2.70
N THR A 297 -1.68 9.13 -2.06
CA THR A 297 -1.94 7.68 -2.14
C THR A 297 -2.28 7.24 -3.56
N VAL A 298 -3.14 7.98 -4.27
CA VAL A 298 -3.53 7.66 -5.65
C VAL A 298 -2.35 7.89 -6.60
N ALA A 299 -1.59 8.97 -6.42
CA ALA A 299 -0.41 9.26 -7.22
C ALA A 299 0.67 8.17 -7.06
N ASP A 300 0.93 7.75 -5.83
CA ASP A 300 1.89 6.70 -5.51
C ASP A 300 1.47 5.36 -6.13
N PHE A 301 0.17 5.01 -6.06
CA PHE A 301 -0.31 3.77 -6.68
C PHE A 301 -0.24 3.82 -8.21
N LYS A 302 -0.56 4.96 -8.84
CA LYS A 302 -0.36 5.16 -10.30
C LYS A 302 1.11 5.00 -10.67
N GLN A 303 2.02 5.55 -9.87
CA GLN A 303 3.46 5.46 -10.12
C GLN A 303 3.97 4.03 -9.97
N LEU A 304 3.53 3.31 -8.92
CA LEU A 304 3.85 1.89 -8.71
C LEU A 304 3.49 1.04 -9.94
N LEU A 305 2.27 1.20 -10.48
CA LEU A 305 1.82 0.47 -11.66
C LEU A 305 2.69 0.79 -12.89
N ARG A 306 2.99 2.08 -13.13
CA ARG A 306 3.84 2.51 -14.25
C ARG A 306 5.25 1.93 -14.15
N ASP A 307 5.86 2.02 -12.98
CA ASP A 307 7.20 1.49 -12.74
C ASP A 307 7.25 -0.03 -12.95
N LYS A 308 6.20 -0.76 -12.52
CA LYS A 308 6.08 -2.20 -12.74
C LYS A 308 5.89 -2.55 -14.23
N ILE A 309 5.02 -1.83 -14.94
CA ILE A 309 4.82 -2.00 -16.39
C ILE A 309 6.13 -1.77 -17.15
N ASP A 310 6.86 -0.70 -16.82
CA ASP A 310 8.16 -0.40 -17.42
C ASP A 310 9.19 -1.48 -17.11
N MET A 311 9.19 -2.02 -15.87
CA MET A 311 10.07 -3.11 -15.47
C MET A 311 9.81 -4.41 -16.25
N ILE A 312 8.56 -4.73 -16.57
CA ILE A 312 8.19 -5.91 -17.37
C ILE A 312 8.59 -5.70 -18.84
N ARG A 313 8.25 -4.55 -19.42
CA ARG A 313 8.45 -4.28 -20.85
C ARG A 313 9.90 -4.04 -21.24
N SER A 314 10.68 -3.48 -20.33
CA SER A 314 12.07 -3.11 -20.55
C SER A 314 12.97 -3.87 -19.57
N PRO A 315 13.54 -5.03 -19.99
CA PRO A 315 14.43 -5.80 -19.13
C PRO A 315 15.53 -4.91 -18.56
N ASN A 316 15.57 -4.80 -17.24
CA ASN A 316 16.51 -3.97 -16.50
C ASN A 316 17.29 -4.83 -15.49
N SER A 317 18.07 -4.22 -14.59
CA SER A 317 18.84 -4.99 -13.61
C SER A 317 17.94 -5.85 -12.72
N ALA A 318 16.79 -5.33 -12.26
CA ALA A 318 15.83 -6.07 -11.44
C ALA A 318 15.33 -7.32 -12.16
N THR A 319 14.93 -7.19 -13.43
CA THR A 319 14.48 -8.32 -14.25
C THR A 319 15.52 -9.45 -14.31
N TYR A 320 16.80 -9.10 -14.51
CA TYR A 320 17.86 -10.11 -14.58
C TYR A 320 18.27 -10.67 -13.20
N PHE A 321 18.15 -9.89 -12.13
CA PHE A 321 18.32 -10.40 -10.78
C PHE A 321 17.25 -11.42 -10.42
N LEU A 322 15.97 -11.14 -10.69
CA LEU A 322 14.87 -12.07 -10.43
C LEU A 322 15.04 -13.38 -11.23
N LYS A 323 15.43 -13.29 -12.51
CA LYS A 323 15.77 -14.48 -13.31
C LYS A 323 16.97 -15.26 -12.75
N ALA A 324 17.97 -14.56 -12.19
CA ALA A 324 19.09 -15.21 -11.53
C ALA A 324 18.64 -15.95 -10.27
N VAL A 325 17.72 -15.37 -9.49
CA VAL A 325 17.11 -16.00 -8.30
C VAL A 325 16.34 -17.25 -8.69
N GLU A 326 15.44 -17.17 -9.67
CA GLU A 326 14.67 -18.32 -10.18
C GLU A 326 15.62 -19.43 -10.63
N SER A 327 16.61 -19.09 -11.47
CA SER A 327 17.59 -20.04 -11.98
C SER A 327 18.47 -20.64 -10.87
N TYR A 328 18.70 -19.91 -9.78
CA TYR A 328 19.50 -20.37 -8.64
C TYR A 328 18.69 -21.26 -7.70
N ASN A 329 17.41 -20.94 -7.49
CA ASN A 329 16.48 -21.73 -6.67
C ASN A 329 16.04 -23.02 -7.37
N ALA A 330 16.10 -23.10 -8.71
CA ALA A 330 15.86 -24.31 -9.46
C ALA A 330 16.93 -25.40 -9.28
N ILE A 331 18.08 -25.06 -8.69
CA ILE A 331 19.18 -26.00 -8.42
C ILE A 331 18.98 -26.59 -7.02
N ASP A 332 19.04 -27.92 -6.90
CA ASP A 332 18.99 -28.58 -5.60
C ASP A 332 20.11 -28.07 -4.67
N ALA A 333 19.75 -27.70 -3.44
CA ALA A 333 20.67 -27.03 -2.52
C ALA A 333 21.87 -27.93 -2.15
N GLU A 334 21.65 -29.24 -2.03
CA GLU A 334 22.68 -30.20 -1.67
C GLU A 334 23.60 -30.52 -2.86
N GLU A 335 23.04 -30.61 -4.07
CA GLU A 335 23.80 -30.68 -5.32
C GLU A 335 24.70 -29.46 -5.49
N ARG A 336 24.16 -28.25 -5.33
CA ARG A 336 24.90 -27.00 -5.39
C ARG A 336 26.05 -26.97 -4.39
N ARG A 337 25.77 -27.28 -3.13
CA ARG A 337 26.77 -27.29 -2.06
C ARG A 337 27.93 -28.24 -2.37
N LYS A 338 27.61 -29.49 -2.79
CA LYS A 338 28.61 -30.49 -3.16
C LYS A 338 29.46 -30.05 -4.35
N ALA A 339 28.84 -29.48 -5.37
CA ALA A 339 29.54 -29.02 -6.56
C ALA A 339 30.56 -27.92 -6.20
N ILE A 340 30.16 -26.93 -5.39
CA ILE A 340 31.03 -25.85 -4.94
C ILE A 340 32.17 -26.38 -4.05
N GLU A 341 31.89 -27.28 -3.11
CA GLU A 341 32.91 -27.93 -2.27
C GLU A 341 33.96 -28.70 -3.11
N GLN A 342 33.55 -29.21 -4.27
CA GLN A 342 34.41 -29.92 -5.22
C GLN A 342 35.08 -29.00 -6.25
N GLY A 343 34.76 -27.71 -6.25
CA GLY A 343 35.22 -26.72 -7.22
C GLY A 343 34.57 -26.84 -8.60
N ASP A 344 33.44 -27.54 -8.72
CA ASP A 344 32.61 -27.59 -9.92
C ASP A 344 31.57 -26.46 -9.90
N PHE A 345 31.90 -25.37 -10.59
CA PHE A 345 31.02 -24.21 -10.71
C PHE A 345 30.10 -24.27 -11.94
N SER A 346 30.08 -25.38 -12.69
CA SER A 346 29.22 -25.51 -13.87
C SER A 346 27.73 -25.48 -13.50
N VAL A 347 27.38 -25.98 -12.30
CA VAL A 347 25.99 -26.04 -11.81
C VAL A 347 25.38 -24.65 -11.61
N ILE A 348 26.18 -23.63 -11.31
CA ILE A 348 25.71 -22.25 -11.11
C ILE A 348 25.93 -21.33 -12.32
N GLU A 349 26.38 -21.84 -13.46
CA GLU A 349 26.77 -20.98 -14.58
C GLU A 349 25.57 -20.18 -15.14
N ALA A 350 24.40 -20.79 -15.24
CA ALA A 350 23.18 -20.13 -15.69
C ALA A 350 22.76 -18.94 -14.79
N PRO A 351 22.56 -19.11 -13.47
CA PRO A 351 22.24 -17.98 -12.59
C PRO A 351 23.37 -16.95 -12.53
N ARG A 352 24.64 -17.37 -12.57
CA ARG A 352 25.81 -16.47 -12.58
C ARG A 352 25.81 -15.53 -13.78
N VAL A 353 25.54 -16.03 -14.99
CA VAL A 353 25.51 -15.21 -16.21
C VAL A 353 24.41 -14.14 -16.12
N LEU A 354 23.23 -14.51 -15.60
CA LEU A 354 22.12 -13.59 -15.37
C LEU A 354 22.48 -12.54 -14.32
N PHE A 355 23.10 -12.96 -13.21
CA PHE A 355 23.57 -12.10 -12.14
C PHE A 355 24.62 -11.08 -12.63
N ALA A 356 25.65 -11.53 -13.34
CA ALA A 356 26.69 -10.65 -13.89
C ALA A 356 26.09 -9.63 -14.88
N LYS A 357 25.13 -10.08 -15.70
CA LYS A 357 24.39 -9.20 -16.60
C LYS A 357 23.63 -8.13 -15.83
N ALA A 358 22.87 -8.50 -14.80
CA ALA A 358 22.14 -7.55 -13.94
C ALA A 358 23.09 -6.51 -13.31
N CYS A 359 24.21 -6.97 -12.76
CA CYS A 359 25.21 -6.12 -12.11
C CYS A 359 25.80 -5.06 -13.04
N SER A 360 25.99 -5.40 -14.33
CA SER A 360 26.53 -4.49 -15.34
C SER A 360 25.57 -3.34 -15.72
N MET A 361 24.28 -3.46 -15.40
CA MET A 361 23.26 -2.50 -15.78
C MET A 361 23.15 -1.32 -14.79
N PRO A 362 22.46 -0.23 -15.16
CA PRO A 362 22.10 0.83 -14.22
C PRO A 362 21.31 0.29 -13.04
N VAL A 363 21.48 0.91 -11.87
CA VAL A 363 20.79 0.46 -10.65
C VAL A 363 19.30 0.71 -10.77
N LYS A 364 18.52 -0.33 -10.47
CA LYS A 364 17.07 -0.29 -10.33
C LYS A 364 16.67 -1.01 -9.05
N GLN A 365 15.58 -0.56 -8.46
CA GLN A 365 14.96 -1.23 -7.32
C GLN A 365 14.43 -2.59 -7.79
N ILE A 366 14.72 -3.65 -7.03
CA ILE A 366 14.40 -5.04 -7.40
C ILE A 366 12.94 -5.39 -7.05
N THR A 367 12.44 -4.85 -5.93
CA THR A 367 11.07 -4.98 -5.45
C THR A 367 10.50 -3.58 -5.26
N LEU A 368 9.34 -3.29 -5.84
CA LEU A 368 8.73 -1.96 -5.75
C LEU A 368 7.90 -1.79 -4.47
N ASN A 369 7.42 -2.90 -3.90
CA ASN A 369 6.69 -2.92 -2.64
C ASN A 369 7.58 -2.49 -1.46
N ASP A 370 6.99 -1.69 -0.57
CA ASP A 370 7.62 -1.15 0.63
C ASP A 370 7.23 -1.92 1.90
N ASP A 371 6.76 -3.17 1.74
CA ASP A 371 6.33 -4.05 2.85
C ASP A 371 7.44 -4.32 3.87
N LEU A 372 7.07 -4.61 5.10
CA LEU A 372 7.97 -5.05 6.17
C LEU A 372 8.77 -6.28 5.74
N VAL A 373 8.13 -7.23 5.07
CA VAL A 373 8.69 -8.54 4.69
C VAL A 373 10.00 -8.42 3.92
N THR A 374 10.98 -9.25 4.30
CA THR A 374 12.25 -9.38 3.59
C THR A 374 12.00 -9.98 2.22
N PRO A 375 12.37 -9.30 1.12
CA PRO A 375 12.13 -9.83 -0.21
C PRO A 375 12.83 -11.17 -0.48
N MET A 376 12.11 -12.11 -1.10
CA MET A 376 12.58 -13.47 -1.40
C MET A 376 13.85 -13.54 -2.26
N TRP A 377 14.22 -12.45 -2.95
CA TRP A 377 15.41 -12.40 -3.79
C TRP A 377 16.71 -12.17 -3.00
N ILE A 378 16.66 -11.59 -1.80
CA ILE A 378 17.87 -11.13 -1.09
C ILE A 378 18.77 -12.32 -0.73
N ALA A 379 18.22 -13.33 -0.07
CA ALA A 379 19.00 -14.48 0.40
C ALA A 379 19.61 -15.28 -0.77
N PRO A 380 18.87 -15.66 -1.84
CA PRO A 380 19.44 -16.32 -3.01
C PRO A 380 20.53 -15.49 -3.72
N LEU A 381 20.33 -14.18 -3.91
CA LEU A 381 21.36 -13.33 -4.54
C LEU A 381 22.61 -13.19 -3.66
N TYR A 382 22.44 -13.12 -2.34
CA TYR A 382 23.57 -13.12 -1.41
C TYR A 382 24.37 -14.42 -1.53
N SER A 383 23.72 -15.58 -1.45
CA SER A 383 24.41 -16.86 -1.59
C SER A 383 25.09 -17.01 -2.95
N LEU A 384 24.41 -16.62 -4.04
CA LEU A 384 25.00 -16.61 -5.38
C LEU A 384 26.25 -15.72 -5.44
N ALA A 385 26.25 -14.57 -4.77
CA ALA A 385 27.43 -13.71 -4.69
C ALA A 385 28.59 -14.39 -3.94
N ILE A 386 28.30 -15.13 -2.85
CA ILE A 386 29.32 -15.91 -2.12
C ILE A 386 29.91 -17.01 -2.99
N ASP A 387 29.06 -17.72 -3.74
CA ASP A 387 29.50 -18.78 -4.65
C ASP A 387 30.39 -18.22 -5.78
N CYS A 388 30.02 -17.05 -6.31
CA CYS A 388 30.83 -16.31 -7.27
C CYS A 388 32.22 -15.93 -6.70
N LEU A 389 32.27 -15.42 -5.47
CA LEU A 389 33.54 -15.11 -4.79
C LEU A 389 34.38 -16.37 -4.56
N SER A 390 33.74 -17.50 -4.28
CA SER A 390 34.40 -18.78 -4.02
C SER A 390 35.06 -19.35 -5.27
N ARG A 391 34.50 -19.05 -6.46
CA ARG A 391 35.12 -19.37 -7.75
C ARG A 391 36.40 -18.55 -8.01
N GLY A 392 36.47 -17.34 -7.46
CA GLY A 392 37.69 -16.53 -7.42
C GLY A 392 38.14 -15.96 -8.77
N THR A 393 37.23 -15.78 -9.74
CA THR A 393 37.59 -15.11 -11.00
C THR A 393 37.49 -13.57 -10.88
N ASP A 394 38.26 -12.86 -11.70
CA ASP A 394 38.19 -11.39 -11.78
C ASP A 394 36.79 -10.91 -12.23
N GLU A 395 36.13 -11.65 -13.12
CA GLU A 395 34.77 -11.34 -13.59
C GLU A 395 33.76 -11.43 -12.45
N ASP A 396 33.84 -12.48 -11.64
CA ASP A 396 32.96 -12.69 -10.50
C ASP A 396 33.20 -11.63 -9.42
N THR A 397 34.46 -11.30 -9.15
CA THR A 397 34.86 -10.24 -8.21
C THR A 397 34.29 -8.88 -8.64
N LEU A 398 34.37 -8.55 -9.94
CA LEU A 398 33.78 -7.34 -10.49
C LEU A 398 32.24 -7.37 -10.40
N ALA A 399 31.60 -8.49 -10.74
CA ALA A 399 30.15 -8.63 -10.66
C ALA A 399 29.65 -8.42 -9.22
N VAL A 400 30.28 -9.06 -8.24
CA VAL A 400 29.91 -8.91 -6.82
C VAL A 400 30.18 -7.49 -6.32
N SER A 401 31.28 -6.85 -6.76
CA SER A 401 31.53 -5.43 -6.46
C SER A 401 30.42 -4.52 -6.99
N LEU A 402 29.95 -4.76 -8.21
CA LEU A 402 28.84 -4.00 -8.78
C LEU A 402 27.51 -4.31 -8.08
N PHE A 403 27.29 -5.57 -7.68
CA PHE A 403 26.11 -5.99 -6.91
C PHE A 403 26.00 -5.28 -5.57
N VAL A 404 27.12 -5.09 -4.87
CA VAL A 404 27.19 -4.28 -3.64
C VAL A 404 26.64 -2.87 -3.87
N GLY A 405 26.95 -2.26 -5.03
CA GLY A 405 26.37 -0.98 -5.44
C GLY A 405 24.85 -1.06 -5.61
N HIS A 406 24.32 -2.12 -6.22
CA HIS A 406 22.88 -2.33 -6.36
C HIS A 406 22.18 -2.51 -5.01
N LEU A 407 22.69 -3.39 -4.14
CA LEU A 407 22.13 -3.67 -2.80
C LEU A 407 22.05 -2.41 -1.94
N SER A 408 23.08 -1.56 -2.00
CA SER A 408 23.12 -0.33 -1.23
C SER A 408 22.02 0.69 -1.55
N GLN A 409 21.31 0.50 -2.66
CA GLN A 409 20.25 1.38 -3.12
C GLN A 409 18.85 0.75 -2.99
N GLN A 410 18.71 -0.48 -2.49
CA GLN A 410 17.43 -1.20 -2.45
C GLN A 410 16.45 -0.70 -1.37
N GLN A 411 16.77 0.37 -0.64
CA GLN A 411 15.95 0.91 0.46
C GLN A 411 15.56 -0.15 1.52
N ARG A 412 16.34 -1.23 1.64
CA ARG A 412 16.15 -2.35 2.55
C ARG A 412 17.31 -2.39 3.55
N PHE A 413 17.03 -2.53 4.84
CA PHE A 413 18.07 -2.47 5.89
C PHE A 413 19.01 -3.66 5.78
N GLU A 414 18.44 -4.84 5.64
CA GLU A 414 19.10 -6.10 5.38
C GLU A 414 19.96 -6.06 4.11
N SER A 415 19.51 -5.41 3.03
CA SER A 415 20.32 -5.23 1.81
C SER A 415 21.55 -4.38 2.06
N SER A 416 21.44 -3.31 2.85
CA SER A 416 22.57 -2.46 3.23
C SER A 416 23.59 -3.19 4.09
N ILE A 417 23.13 -4.04 5.02
CA ILE A 417 24.02 -4.87 5.85
C ILE A 417 24.78 -5.86 4.98
N ILE A 418 24.08 -6.58 4.09
CA ILE A 418 24.72 -7.54 3.18
C ILE A 418 25.68 -6.86 2.20
N ALA A 419 25.34 -5.69 1.68
CA ALA A 419 26.28 -4.88 0.89
C ALA A 419 27.58 -4.61 1.66
N GLY A 420 27.46 -4.25 2.94
CA GLY A 420 28.57 -4.09 3.86
C GLY A 420 29.40 -5.36 4.05
N VAL A 421 28.75 -6.50 4.25
CA VAL A 421 29.42 -7.81 4.45
C VAL A 421 30.20 -8.20 3.21
N LEU A 422 29.57 -8.17 2.04
CA LEU A 422 30.22 -8.47 0.76
C LEU A 422 31.39 -7.50 0.48
N CYS A 423 31.23 -6.22 0.78
CA CYS A 423 32.31 -5.24 0.65
C CYS A 423 33.52 -5.58 1.53
N ARG A 424 33.32 -6.12 2.74
CA ARG A 424 34.43 -6.59 3.59
C ARG A 424 35.13 -7.80 2.99
N MET A 425 34.37 -8.72 2.40
CA MET A 425 34.92 -9.93 1.77
C MET A 425 35.78 -9.60 0.54
N LEU A 426 35.37 -8.60 -0.24
CA LEU A 426 36.12 -8.11 -1.41
C LEU A 426 37.43 -7.39 -1.05
N GLY A 427 37.59 -6.92 0.18
CA GLY A 427 38.82 -6.27 0.64
C GLY A 427 39.11 -4.92 -0.05
N GLU A 428 40.37 -4.66 -0.36
CA GLU A 428 40.83 -3.40 -0.99
C GLU A 428 40.73 -3.42 -2.54
N ASP A 429 40.43 -4.57 -3.15
CA ASP A 429 40.47 -4.79 -4.59
C ASP A 429 39.17 -4.37 -5.32
N ILE A 430 38.30 -3.61 -4.66
CA ILE A 430 37.04 -3.18 -5.24
C ILE A 430 37.28 -2.13 -6.34
N PRO A 431 36.79 -2.36 -7.57
CA PRO A 431 36.93 -1.42 -8.67
C PRO A 431 36.28 -0.06 -8.36
N LEU A 432 36.95 1.04 -8.71
CA LEU A 432 36.45 2.41 -8.50
C LEU A 432 35.05 2.65 -9.11
N GLN A 433 34.74 1.97 -10.21
CA GLN A 433 33.44 2.05 -10.89
C GLN A 433 32.29 1.54 -10.01
N ALA A 434 32.53 0.52 -9.18
CA ALA A 434 31.54 0.04 -8.21
C ALA A 434 31.29 1.09 -7.12
N PHE A 435 32.36 1.77 -6.66
CA PHE A 435 32.25 2.83 -5.65
C PHE A 435 31.47 4.05 -6.09
N GLN A 436 31.55 4.43 -7.36
CA GLN A 436 30.81 5.59 -7.87
C GLN A 436 29.28 5.39 -7.81
N LYS A 437 28.81 4.14 -7.75
CA LYS A 437 27.39 3.81 -7.58
C LYS A 437 26.94 3.86 -6.12
N ILE A 438 27.82 4.05 -5.14
CA ILE A 438 27.46 4.03 -3.71
C ILE A 438 27.10 5.46 -3.25
N PRO A 439 25.93 5.68 -2.61
CA PRO A 439 25.53 7.00 -2.11
C PRO A 439 26.56 7.64 -1.15
N ILE A 440 26.72 8.96 -1.26
CA ILE A 440 27.77 9.73 -0.57
C ILE A 440 27.45 10.02 0.90
N ALA A 441 26.18 10.29 1.23
CA ALA A 441 25.76 10.88 2.50
C ALA A 441 25.63 9.85 3.64
N ASP A 442 25.35 8.60 3.29
CA ASP A 442 25.19 7.48 4.21
C ASP A 442 25.82 6.26 3.53
N ALA A 443 26.98 5.81 3.99
CA ALA A 443 27.73 4.75 3.32
C ALA A 443 26.88 3.47 3.34
N PHE A 444 26.36 3.11 2.17
CA PHE A 444 25.34 2.09 1.95
C PHE A 444 23.94 2.35 2.51
N MET A 445 23.59 3.59 2.82
CA MET A 445 22.24 3.95 3.28
C MET A 445 21.85 3.20 4.56
N LEU A 446 22.82 2.79 5.40
CA LEU A 446 22.57 1.95 6.57
C LEU A 446 21.64 2.65 7.57
N ILE A 447 21.93 3.92 7.90
CA ILE A 447 21.16 4.69 8.87
C ILE A 447 19.77 5.01 8.28
N ARG A 448 19.73 5.45 7.01
CA ARG A 448 18.47 5.74 6.33
C ARG A 448 17.59 4.49 6.25
N ASN A 449 18.14 3.35 5.86
CA ASN A 449 17.37 2.14 5.68
C ASN A 449 16.95 1.50 7.02
N ALA A 450 17.73 1.67 8.10
CA ALA A 450 17.28 1.34 9.45
C ALA A 450 16.03 2.17 9.82
N GLY A 451 16.05 3.48 9.55
CA GLY A 451 14.89 4.35 9.74
C GLY A 451 13.67 3.96 8.88
N LEU A 452 13.90 3.57 7.63
CA LEU A 452 12.82 3.07 6.76
C LEU A 452 12.25 1.74 7.28
N ALA A 453 13.09 0.78 7.67
CA ALA A 453 12.64 -0.49 8.25
C ALA A 453 11.83 -0.24 9.53
N LYS A 454 12.27 0.69 10.37
CA LYS A 454 11.52 1.13 11.56
C LYS A 454 10.14 1.67 11.20
N ASN A 455 10.03 2.49 10.16
CA ASN A 455 8.74 3.00 9.68
C ASN A 455 7.83 1.88 9.17
N ARG A 456 8.38 0.90 8.45
CA ARG A 456 7.61 -0.26 7.99
C ARG A 456 7.08 -1.10 9.14
N VAL A 457 7.87 -1.29 10.20
CA VAL A 457 7.38 -1.97 11.42
C VAL A 457 6.22 -1.16 12.04
N ILE A 458 6.39 0.15 12.23
CA ILE A 458 5.32 1.02 12.75
C ILE A 458 4.05 0.91 11.90
N GLU A 459 4.18 0.95 10.58
CA GLU A 459 3.05 0.89 9.65
C GLU A 459 2.38 -0.48 9.65
N HIS A 460 3.17 -1.56 9.65
CA HIS A 460 2.65 -2.93 9.71
C HIS A 460 1.79 -3.15 10.96
N PHE A 461 2.25 -2.70 12.13
CA PHE A 461 1.50 -2.80 13.39
C PHE A 461 0.49 -1.66 13.62
N CYS A 462 0.23 -0.81 12.62
CA CYS A 462 -0.69 0.33 12.71
C CYS A 462 -0.43 1.26 13.92
N TRP A 463 0.84 1.41 14.31
CA TRP A 463 1.22 2.12 15.52
C TRP A 463 1.20 3.64 15.34
N ASP A 464 0.70 4.37 16.34
CA ASP A 464 0.60 5.83 16.26
C ASP A 464 2.00 6.49 16.20
N LYS A 465 2.24 7.17 15.07
CA LYS A 465 3.47 7.92 14.77
C LYS A 465 3.77 9.06 15.76
N GLY A 466 2.85 9.39 16.67
CA GLY A 466 3.03 10.40 17.73
C GLY A 466 3.83 9.95 18.97
N SER A 467 4.09 8.65 19.12
CA SER A 467 4.78 8.10 20.29
C SER A 467 6.32 8.11 20.15
N SER A 468 7.04 8.16 21.28
CA SER A 468 8.51 8.13 21.33
C SER A 468 9.12 6.74 21.09
N TRP A 469 8.45 5.88 20.31
CA TRP A 469 8.86 4.49 20.14
C TRP A 469 10.25 4.40 19.50
N ASN A 470 11.14 3.62 20.13
CA ASN A 470 12.54 3.57 19.74
C ASN A 470 13.19 2.22 20.08
N ALA A 471 12.73 1.17 19.40
CA ALA A 471 13.38 -0.11 19.44
C ALA A 471 14.80 -0.06 18.84
N ALA A 472 15.67 -0.93 19.36
CA ALA A 472 17.03 -1.10 18.84
C ALA A 472 17.02 -1.67 17.42
N ASP A 473 18.00 -1.29 16.59
CA ASP A 473 18.07 -1.72 15.18
C ASP A 473 18.10 -3.25 15.02
N VAL A 474 18.74 -3.96 15.96
CA VAL A 474 18.75 -5.44 16.00
C VAL A 474 17.35 -6.03 16.22
N ASN A 475 16.50 -5.38 17.02
CA ASN A 475 15.13 -5.82 17.29
C ASN A 475 14.24 -5.55 16.08
N ILE A 476 14.43 -4.40 15.41
CA ILE A 476 13.75 -4.08 14.14
C ILE A 476 14.08 -5.13 13.07
N LEU A 477 15.36 -5.45 12.92
CA LEU A 477 15.81 -6.44 11.95
C LEU A 477 15.31 -7.85 12.30
N ALA A 478 15.40 -8.25 13.56
CA ALA A 478 14.89 -9.55 14.00
C ALA A 478 13.38 -9.68 13.80
N CYS A 479 12.59 -8.64 14.14
CA CYS A 479 11.16 -8.58 13.85
C CYS A 479 10.87 -8.74 12.35
N THR A 480 11.59 -7.99 11.51
CA THR A 480 11.47 -8.09 10.04
C THR A 480 11.74 -9.52 9.55
N LEU A 481 12.79 -10.18 10.03
CA LEU A 481 13.14 -11.55 9.65
C LEU A 481 12.11 -12.57 10.18
N THR A 482 11.58 -12.37 11.40
CA THR A 482 10.54 -13.22 11.97
C THR A 482 9.25 -13.14 11.17
N VAL A 483 8.76 -11.95 10.82
CA VAL A 483 7.59 -11.78 9.93
C VAL A 483 7.83 -12.50 8.61
N SER A 484 9.00 -12.30 8.00
CA SER A 484 9.35 -12.97 6.73
C SER A 484 9.33 -14.50 6.82
N LYS A 485 9.78 -15.05 7.96
CA LYS A 485 9.79 -16.48 8.22
C LYS A 485 8.37 -17.03 8.43
N LEU A 486 7.51 -16.29 9.14
CA LEU A 486 6.11 -16.67 9.33
C LEU A 486 5.35 -16.68 8.00
N GLU A 487 5.73 -15.82 7.06
CA GLU A 487 5.22 -15.82 5.69
C GLU A 487 5.87 -16.86 4.75
N GLY A 488 6.75 -17.72 5.28
CA GLY A 488 7.35 -18.81 4.51
C GLY A 488 8.43 -18.37 3.51
N VAL A 489 8.96 -17.14 3.58
CA VAL A 489 10.06 -16.67 2.71
C VAL A 489 11.28 -17.60 2.79
N ASN A 490 11.56 -18.13 3.99
CA ASN A 490 12.64 -19.07 4.23
C ASN A 490 12.44 -20.42 3.52
N GLU A 491 11.21 -20.81 3.19
CA GLU A 491 10.90 -22.09 2.55
C GLU A 491 11.31 -22.11 1.08
N CYS A 492 11.38 -20.95 0.43
CA CYS A 492 11.81 -20.81 -0.96
C CYS A 492 13.26 -21.28 -1.19
N ASN A 493 14.16 -21.01 -0.25
CA ASN A 493 15.53 -21.54 -0.26
C ASN A 493 16.11 -21.59 1.16
N PRO A 494 15.81 -22.64 1.95
CA PRO A 494 16.18 -22.69 3.37
C PRO A 494 17.68 -22.57 3.61
N SER A 495 18.48 -23.13 2.71
CA SER A 495 19.94 -23.07 2.80
C SER A 495 20.49 -21.65 2.57
N ALA A 496 19.94 -20.92 1.59
CA ALA A 496 20.34 -19.55 1.31
C ALA A 496 19.86 -18.61 2.42
N TRP A 497 18.64 -18.83 2.92
CA TRP A 497 18.08 -18.09 4.04
C TRP A 497 18.94 -18.21 5.30
N LEU A 498 19.34 -19.43 5.68
CA LEU A 498 20.20 -19.65 6.84
C LEU A 498 21.54 -18.89 6.72
N GLN A 499 22.19 -18.98 5.56
CA GLN A 499 23.44 -18.29 5.29
C GLN A 499 23.26 -16.76 5.35
N PHE A 500 22.13 -16.25 4.87
CA PHE A 500 21.76 -14.85 4.91
C PHE A 500 21.52 -14.36 6.35
N VAL A 501 20.73 -15.08 7.15
CA VAL A 501 20.46 -14.74 8.57
C VAL A 501 21.76 -14.73 9.38
N GLU A 502 22.63 -15.72 9.19
CA GLU A 502 23.97 -15.75 9.82
C GLU A 502 24.79 -14.52 9.41
N ALA A 503 24.74 -14.15 8.12
CA ALA A 503 25.43 -12.98 7.60
C ALA A 503 24.86 -11.65 8.09
N LEU A 504 23.59 -11.58 8.50
CA LEU A 504 23.00 -10.41 9.15
C LEU A 504 23.42 -10.32 10.63
N GLY A 505 23.49 -11.45 11.33
CA GLY A 505 23.83 -11.49 12.76
C GLY A 505 22.68 -11.03 13.67
N ALA A 506 21.44 -11.19 13.20
CA ALA A 506 20.21 -11.06 13.98
C ALA A 506 19.41 -12.36 13.81
N PRO A 507 18.69 -12.84 14.85
CA PRO A 507 17.88 -14.04 14.74
C PRO A 507 16.65 -13.82 13.85
N ASP A 508 16.27 -14.83 13.08
CA ASP A 508 14.98 -14.89 12.37
C ASP A 508 13.87 -15.55 13.21
N SER A 509 14.22 -16.04 14.40
CA SER A 509 13.33 -16.67 15.37
C SER A 509 13.83 -16.40 16.78
N ASN A 510 12.96 -15.77 17.57
CA ASN A 510 13.14 -15.56 18.99
C ASN A 510 11.75 -15.62 19.62
N ALA A 511 11.56 -16.47 20.63
CA ALA A 511 10.23 -16.71 21.20
C ALA A 511 9.53 -15.43 21.69
N VAL A 512 10.28 -14.42 22.15
CA VAL A 512 9.69 -13.14 22.58
C VAL A 512 9.27 -12.29 21.38
N ILE A 513 10.04 -12.29 20.29
CA ILE A 513 9.68 -11.56 19.07
C ILE A 513 8.52 -12.24 18.35
N GLU A 514 8.48 -13.58 18.33
CA GLU A 514 7.35 -14.34 17.81
C GLU A 514 6.07 -13.96 18.56
N LEU A 515 6.09 -13.94 19.90
CA LEU A 515 4.97 -13.47 20.71
C LEU A 515 4.58 -12.01 20.40
N VAL A 516 5.55 -11.12 20.16
CA VAL A 516 5.24 -9.74 19.80
C VAL A 516 4.53 -9.63 18.45
N VAL A 517 4.95 -10.43 17.46
CA VAL A 517 4.29 -10.46 16.15
C VAL A 517 2.89 -11.06 16.29
N GLU A 518 2.74 -12.15 17.06
CA GLU A 518 1.46 -12.82 17.30
C GLU A 518 0.46 -11.94 18.08
N ASP A 519 0.91 -11.27 19.15
CA ASP A 519 0.08 -10.44 20.03
C ASP A 519 -0.05 -8.99 19.53
N TRP A 520 0.60 -8.63 18.41
CA TRP A 520 0.64 -7.27 17.87
C TRP A 520 1.18 -6.19 18.85
N ASP A 521 2.02 -6.57 19.81
CA ASP A 521 2.57 -5.69 20.86
C ASP A 521 3.93 -5.08 20.47
N ILE A 522 3.90 -4.11 19.55
CA ILE A 522 5.11 -3.41 19.09
C ILE A 522 5.87 -2.67 20.22
N GLU A 523 5.22 -2.29 21.33
CA GLU A 523 5.89 -1.61 22.45
C GLU A 523 6.99 -2.49 23.06
N ALA A 524 6.71 -3.79 23.18
CA ALA A 524 7.64 -4.76 23.71
C ALA A 524 8.98 -4.79 22.95
N LEU A 525 9.00 -4.50 21.64
CA LEU A 525 10.25 -4.40 20.87
C LEU A 525 11.23 -3.36 21.44
N SER A 526 10.75 -2.34 22.15
CA SER A 526 11.61 -1.30 22.76
C SER A 526 12.31 -1.75 24.04
N ILE A 527 11.85 -2.84 24.67
CA ILE A 527 12.39 -3.34 25.95
C ILE A 527 13.06 -4.71 25.84
N ILE A 528 12.96 -5.37 24.68
CA ILE A 528 13.63 -6.65 24.43
C ILE A 528 15.14 -6.45 24.35
N GLU A 529 15.89 -7.17 25.19
CA GLU A 529 17.34 -7.26 25.11
C GLU A 529 17.73 -8.58 24.42
N LEU A 530 18.04 -8.52 23.12
CA LEU A 530 18.55 -9.67 22.40
C LEU A 530 20.02 -9.94 22.80
N PRO A 531 20.41 -11.21 23.06
CA PRO A 531 21.79 -11.59 23.32
C PRO A 531 22.77 -11.13 22.23
N GLU A 532 22.30 -11.04 21.00
CA GLU A 532 23.05 -10.61 19.82
C GLU A 532 23.27 -9.10 19.74
N GLY A 533 22.57 -8.30 20.56
CA GLY A 533 22.50 -6.85 20.40
C GLY A 533 23.86 -6.15 20.43
N GLU A 534 24.69 -6.41 21.44
CA GLU A 534 26.04 -5.81 21.51
C GLU A 534 26.92 -6.26 20.33
N ALA A 535 26.84 -7.53 19.94
CA ALA A 535 27.61 -8.06 18.81
C ALA A 535 27.16 -7.43 17.48
N PHE A 536 25.86 -7.22 17.30
CA PHE A 536 25.27 -6.59 16.13
C PHE A 536 25.67 -5.12 16.00
N GLU A 537 25.59 -4.34 17.08
CA GLU A 537 26.01 -2.92 17.08
C GLU A 537 27.51 -2.76 16.77
N ASN A 538 28.34 -3.63 17.35
CA ASN A 538 29.76 -3.70 17.04
C ASN A 538 29.99 -4.00 15.55
N LYS A 539 29.24 -4.95 14.99
CA LYS A 539 29.29 -5.29 13.56
C LYS A 539 28.89 -4.12 12.67
N LEU A 540 27.80 -3.42 12.96
CA LEU A 540 27.38 -2.22 12.21
C LEU A 540 28.48 -1.15 12.24
N THR A 541 29.05 -0.91 13.41
CA THR A 541 30.17 0.02 13.59
C THR A 541 31.39 -0.39 12.77
N GLU A 542 31.73 -1.68 12.74
CA GLU A 542 32.83 -2.20 11.93
C GLU A 542 32.58 -2.06 10.43
N LEU A 543 31.35 -2.32 9.97
CA LEU A 543 30.94 -2.12 8.59
C LEU A 543 31.13 -0.66 8.19
N GLN A 544 30.58 0.28 8.96
CA GLN A 544 30.76 1.72 8.73
C GLN A 544 32.25 2.11 8.67
N LYS A 545 33.08 1.61 9.59
CA LYS A 545 34.54 1.86 9.59
C LYS A 545 35.24 1.26 8.37
N SER A 546 34.87 0.05 7.96
CA SER A 546 35.42 -0.59 6.76
C SER A 546 35.12 0.25 5.53
N LEU A 547 33.88 0.71 5.40
CA LEU A 547 33.44 1.53 4.27
C LEU A 547 34.16 2.87 4.21
N ALA A 548 34.33 3.52 5.36
CA ALA A 548 35.10 4.76 5.45
C ALA A 548 36.55 4.56 4.97
N ARG A 549 37.16 3.40 5.28
CA ARG A 549 38.52 3.06 4.83
C ARG A 549 38.59 2.83 3.33
N VAL A 550 37.73 1.98 2.77
CA VAL A 550 37.78 1.70 1.33
C VAL A 550 37.50 2.97 0.54
N ARG A 551 36.53 3.78 0.96
CA ARG A 551 36.28 5.07 0.31
C ARG A 551 37.48 6.01 0.35
N LYS A 552 38.23 6.02 1.45
CA LYS A 552 39.46 6.83 1.58
C LYS A 552 40.56 6.33 0.64
N SER A 553 40.71 5.01 0.45
CA SER A 553 41.71 4.45 -0.46
C SER A 553 41.33 4.67 -1.93
N SER A 554 40.04 4.70 -2.27
CA SER A 554 39.55 4.92 -3.64
C SER A 554 39.57 6.38 -4.11
N ARG A 555 39.78 7.37 -3.22
CA ARG A 555 39.91 8.78 -3.64
C ARG A 555 41.19 8.95 -4.48
N PRO A 556 41.13 9.62 -5.65
CA PRO A 556 42.34 9.97 -6.40
C PRO A 556 43.31 10.69 -5.46
N LYS A 557 44.55 10.22 -5.38
CA LYS A 557 45.54 10.77 -4.44
C LYS A 557 46.00 12.19 -4.78
N ASP A 558 45.64 12.72 -5.95
CA ASP A 558 45.97 14.08 -6.37
C ASP A 558 44.81 14.68 -7.17
N MET A 559 44.06 15.60 -6.53
CA MET A 559 43.29 16.69 -7.14
C MET A 559 43.49 17.93 -6.28
#